data_AF-F0YCP9-F1
#
_entry.id   AF-F0YCP9-F1
#
_cell.length_a   1.000
_cell.length_b   1.000
_cell.length_c   1.000
_cell.angle_alpha   90.00
_cell.angle_beta   90.00
_cell.angle_gamma   90.00
#
_symmetry.space_group_name_H-M   'P 1'
#
loop_
_entity.id
_entity.type
_entity.pdbx_description
1 polymer ?
#
loop_
_entity_poly.entity_id
_entity_poly.type
_entity_poly.pdbx_seq_one_letter_code
_entity_poly.pdbx_strand_id
1 'polypeptide(L)'
;GFRAADEIRSLPGWSQALPSKQYSGSIALADGSGIRYWLVVGEGDWERKPLVLWVQGGPGGSSLEGMWTENMGPFAVAADGALERSASGGWSTEATMLFWEMPAGVGFSTCAARGCPTYDDTKFEAQATEFFCEFFAAFPALAPLDFFMTGESYGGVYVPLAALGFVEAGCAAAAPRLVGAMIGNGCTGTAIGPCGPDRAANTFDQLADRAMVAPATAERVRGACPEGFLGADDACERALRAASAEAGRYDTYDV
;
A
#
# COMPACT_ATOMS: atom_id res chain seq x y z
N GLY A 1 12.66 -24.09 0.03
CA GLY A 1 12.62 -23.82 -1.42
C GLY A 1 11.38 -23.00 -1.75
N PHE A 2 11.26 -22.50 -2.98
CA PHE A 2 10.05 -21.79 -3.45
C PHE A 2 8.98 -22.78 -3.95
N ARG A 3 7.72 -22.36 -4.00
CA ARG A 3 6.58 -23.15 -4.51
C ARG A 3 6.59 -23.22 -6.04
N ALA A 4 7.05 -24.32 -6.62
CA ALA A 4 7.13 -24.49 -8.07
C ALA A 4 5.77 -24.40 -8.80
N ALA A 5 4.67 -24.74 -8.11
CA ALA A 5 3.31 -24.64 -8.67
C ALA A 5 2.85 -23.19 -8.90
N ASP A 6 3.43 -22.24 -8.18
CA ASP A 6 3.05 -20.83 -8.22
C ASP A 6 4.00 -20.03 -9.16
N GLU A 7 5.00 -20.68 -9.75
CA GLU A 7 6.04 -20.04 -10.58
C GLU A 7 5.47 -19.51 -11.91
N ILE A 8 5.68 -18.22 -12.14
CA ILE A 8 5.38 -17.56 -13.41
C ILE A 8 6.57 -17.76 -14.34
N ARG A 9 6.34 -18.44 -15.47
CA ARG A 9 7.38 -18.71 -16.48
C ARG A 9 7.38 -17.73 -17.64
N SER A 10 6.26 -17.05 -17.86
CA SER A 10 6.07 -16.08 -18.94
C SER A 10 4.89 -15.18 -18.61
N LEU A 11 4.95 -13.92 -19.04
CA LEU A 11 3.84 -12.98 -18.94
C LEU A 11 3.29 -12.65 -20.33
N PRO A 12 1.96 -12.56 -20.52
CA PRO A 12 1.38 -12.04 -21.75
C PRO A 12 1.94 -10.65 -22.06
N GLY A 13 2.33 -10.42 -23.32
CA GLY A 13 2.94 -9.16 -23.74
C GLY A 13 4.44 -9.03 -23.46
N TRP A 14 5.08 -9.98 -22.76
CA TRP A 14 6.53 -10.01 -22.56
C TRP A 14 7.19 -11.19 -23.29
N SER A 15 7.95 -10.92 -24.34
CA SER A 15 8.58 -11.95 -25.18
C SER A 15 10.01 -12.33 -24.77
N GLN A 16 10.60 -11.60 -23.82
CA GLN A 16 11.97 -11.85 -23.35
C GLN A 16 11.95 -12.76 -22.11
N ALA A 17 13.13 -13.19 -21.66
CA ALA A 17 13.25 -13.83 -20.36
C ALA A 17 12.77 -12.87 -19.25
N LEU A 18 12.14 -13.42 -18.21
CA LEU A 18 11.84 -12.63 -17.02
C LEU A 18 13.15 -12.22 -16.34
N PRO A 19 13.25 -11.00 -15.79
CA PRO A 19 14.47 -10.53 -15.13
C PRO A 19 14.90 -11.36 -13.92
N SER A 20 13.92 -11.92 -13.21
CA SER A 20 14.09 -12.80 -12.07
C SER A 20 12.91 -13.75 -11.95
N LYS A 21 13.01 -14.71 -11.02
CA LYS A 21 11.91 -15.62 -10.71
C LYS A 21 10.74 -14.86 -10.08
N GLN A 22 9.54 -15.20 -10.50
CA GLN A 22 8.32 -14.62 -9.97
C GLN A 22 7.33 -15.71 -9.61
N TYR A 23 6.55 -15.49 -8.57
CA TYR A 23 5.55 -16.43 -8.09
C TYR A 23 4.24 -15.69 -7.85
N SER A 24 3.13 -16.20 -8.36
CA SER A 24 1.80 -15.69 -8.00
C SER A 24 0.88 -16.84 -7.66
N GLY A 25 0.22 -16.71 -6.51
CA GLY A 25 -0.62 -17.76 -5.97
C GLY A 25 -1.60 -17.23 -4.94
N SER A 26 -2.14 -18.16 -4.16
CA SER A 26 -3.05 -17.87 -3.05
C SER A 26 -2.59 -18.58 -1.79
N ILE A 27 -2.68 -17.88 -0.66
CA ILE A 27 -2.60 -18.43 0.68
C ILE A 27 -4.03 -18.55 1.20
N ALA A 28 -4.43 -19.75 1.62
CA ALA A 28 -5.74 -19.99 2.20
C ALA A 28 -5.68 -19.66 3.70
N LEU A 29 -6.69 -18.94 4.19
CA LEU A 29 -6.91 -18.71 5.61
C LEU A 29 -7.93 -19.71 6.15
N ALA A 30 -7.92 -19.93 7.46
CA ALA A 30 -8.76 -20.89 8.18
C ALA A 30 -10.25 -20.60 8.02
N ASP A 31 -10.61 -19.34 7.82
CA ASP A 31 -12.00 -18.93 7.61
C ASP A 31 -12.55 -19.26 6.20
N GLY A 32 -11.68 -19.77 5.31
CA GLY A 32 -11.96 -20.15 3.94
C GLY A 32 -11.67 -19.07 2.90
N SER A 33 -11.17 -17.90 3.30
CA SER A 33 -10.70 -16.87 2.38
C SER A 33 -9.36 -17.24 1.74
N GLY A 34 -9.05 -16.61 0.61
CA GLY A 34 -7.83 -16.82 -0.16
C GLY A 34 -7.17 -15.48 -0.44
N ILE A 35 -6.02 -15.22 0.20
CA ILE A 35 -5.23 -14.01 -0.02
C ILE A 35 -4.26 -14.25 -1.17
N ARG A 36 -4.38 -13.43 -2.21
CA ARG A 36 -3.51 -13.47 -3.38
C ARG A 36 -2.22 -12.72 -3.09
N TYR A 37 -1.15 -13.23 -3.70
CA TYR A 37 0.14 -12.59 -3.64
C TYR A 37 0.85 -12.68 -5.00
N TRP A 38 1.80 -11.78 -5.17
CA TRP A 38 2.83 -11.82 -6.20
C TRP A 38 4.18 -11.57 -5.54
N LEU A 39 5.07 -12.54 -5.63
CA LEU A 39 6.44 -12.47 -5.13
C LEU A 39 7.38 -12.32 -6.30
N VAL A 40 8.11 -11.20 -6.37
CA VAL A 40 9.19 -10.97 -7.32
C VAL A 40 10.50 -11.20 -6.59
N VAL A 41 11.19 -12.30 -6.90
CA VAL A 41 12.53 -12.57 -6.34
C VAL A 41 13.50 -11.50 -6.81
N GLY A 42 14.39 -11.03 -5.94
CA GLY A 42 15.38 -10.03 -6.30
C GLY A 42 16.23 -10.47 -7.50
N GLU A 43 16.67 -9.53 -8.32
CA GLU A 43 17.51 -9.85 -9.49
C GLU A 43 18.94 -10.22 -9.06
N GLY A 44 19.61 -11.13 -9.79
CA GLY A 44 20.98 -11.55 -9.44
C GLY A 44 21.08 -12.29 -8.10
N ASP A 45 22.00 -11.85 -7.23
CA ASP A 45 22.28 -12.45 -5.90
C ASP A 45 21.17 -12.12 -4.87
N TRP A 46 19.97 -12.64 -5.10
CA TRP A 46 18.78 -12.35 -4.29
C TRP A 46 18.93 -12.75 -2.82
N GLU A 47 19.76 -13.76 -2.51
CA GLU A 47 20.03 -14.21 -1.14
C GLU A 47 20.72 -13.14 -0.28
N ARG A 48 21.30 -12.10 -0.91
CA ARG A 48 21.98 -10.98 -0.24
C ARG A 48 21.11 -9.73 -0.14
N LYS A 49 19.87 -9.81 -0.62
CA LYS A 49 18.92 -8.69 -0.69
C LYS A 49 17.80 -8.89 0.33
N PRO A 50 17.22 -7.81 0.87
CA PRO A 50 16.11 -7.92 1.81
C PRO A 50 14.85 -8.46 1.13
N LEU A 51 13.95 -9.00 1.94
CA LEU A 51 12.54 -9.15 1.61
C LEU A 51 11.82 -7.85 1.96
N VAL A 52 11.00 -7.35 1.05
CA VAL A 52 10.19 -6.15 1.25
C VAL A 52 8.74 -6.47 0.93
N LEU A 53 7.85 -6.30 1.89
CA LEU A 53 6.41 -6.31 1.66
C LEU A 53 5.97 -4.91 1.21
N TRP A 54 5.17 -4.83 0.14
CA TRP A 54 4.47 -3.61 -0.27
C TRP A 54 2.97 -3.70 -0.04
N VAL A 55 2.41 -2.70 0.64
CA VAL A 55 1.00 -2.60 1.02
C VAL A 55 0.39 -1.32 0.47
N GLN A 56 -0.54 -1.45 -0.49
CA GLN A 56 -1.38 -0.30 -0.86
C GLN A 56 -2.44 0.02 0.19
N GLY A 57 -2.83 1.29 0.21
CA GLY A 57 -3.85 1.83 1.10
C GLY A 57 -5.28 1.68 0.58
N GLY A 58 -5.96 2.81 0.39
CA GLY A 58 -7.38 2.88 0.01
C GLY A 58 -8.25 3.40 1.17
N PRO A 59 -8.70 2.58 2.14
CA PRO A 59 -8.70 1.11 2.23
C PRO A 59 -9.16 0.35 0.99
N GLY A 60 -8.60 -0.85 0.76
CA GLY A 60 -9.05 -1.76 -0.31
C GLY A 60 -8.36 -1.59 -1.66
N GLY A 61 -7.26 -0.81 -1.72
CA GLY A 61 -6.40 -0.74 -2.90
C GLY A 61 -5.59 -2.03 -3.09
N SER A 62 -5.37 -2.44 -4.34
CA SER A 62 -4.52 -3.59 -4.65
C SER A 62 -3.05 -3.19 -4.60
N SER A 63 -2.19 -3.93 -3.88
CA SER A 63 -0.74 -3.68 -3.93
C SER A 63 -0.13 -3.97 -5.30
N LEU A 64 -0.86 -4.62 -6.22
CA LEU A 64 -0.41 -4.77 -7.60
C LEU A 64 -0.39 -3.43 -8.33
N GLU A 65 -1.15 -2.42 -7.89
CA GLU A 65 -1.01 -1.05 -8.37
C GLU A 65 0.46 -0.61 -8.26
N GLY A 66 1.02 -0.62 -7.04
CA GLY A 66 2.42 -0.23 -6.84
C GLY A 66 3.42 -1.06 -7.64
N MET A 67 3.14 -2.35 -7.81
CA MET A 67 3.96 -3.21 -8.67
C MET A 67 3.99 -2.73 -10.13
N TRP A 68 2.83 -2.36 -10.70
CA TRP A 68 2.69 -2.03 -12.12
C TRP A 68 2.86 -0.55 -12.46
N THR A 69 2.58 0.36 -11.53
CA THR A 69 2.48 1.80 -11.81
C THR A 69 3.45 2.66 -10.99
N GLU A 70 3.95 2.18 -9.85
CA GLU A 70 4.77 2.98 -8.92
C GLU A 70 6.25 2.57 -8.92
N ASN A 71 6.73 1.93 -9.99
CA ASN A 71 8.13 1.51 -10.16
C ASN A 71 8.64 0.56 -9.05
N MET A 72 7.76 -0.26 -8.48
CA MET A 72 8.14 -1.24 -7.45
C MET A 72 8.37 -2.63 -8.04
N GLY A 73 7.63 -2.97 -9.08
CA GLY A 73 7.83 -4.18 -9.86
C GLY A 73 8.89 -4.02 -10.97
N PRO A 74 9.27 -5.12 -11.62
CA PRO A 74 10.25 -5.11 -12.70
C PRO A 74 9.69 -4.51 -14.01
N PHE A 75 8.38 -4.40 -14.12
CA PHE A 75 7.68 -3.96 -15.33
C PHE A 75 6.79 -2.76 -15.05
N ALA A 76 6.60 -1.94 -16.08
CA ALA A 76 5.58 -0.90 -16.14
C ALA A 76 4.60 -1.21 -17.27
N VAL A 77 3.38 -0.69 -17.16
CA VAL A 77 2.37 -0.79 -18.21
C VAL A 77 2.37 0.52 -19.01
N ALA A 78 2.72 0.45 -20.29
CA ALA A 78 2.69 1.58 -21.20
C ALA A 78 1.25 2.04 -21.51
N ALA A 79 1.10 3.23 -22.08
CA ALA A 79 -0.21 3.82 -22.37
C ALA A 79 -1.09 2.99 -23.34
N ASP A 80 -0.46 2.16 -24.19
CA ASP A 80 -1.13 1.23 -25.10
C ASP A 80 -1.39 -0.16 -24.48
N GLY A 81 -1.04 -0.34 -23.21
CA GLY A 81 -1.16 -1.59 -22.47
C GLY A 81 0.00 -2.56 -22.66
N ALA A 82 1.04 -2.19 -23.42
CA ALA A 82 2.23 -3.02 -23.55
C ALA A 82 3.04 -3.08 -22.24
N LEU A 83 3.71 -4.21 -22.00
CA LEU A 83 4.65 -4.33 -20.90
C LEU A 83 6.02 -3.80 -21.30
N GLU A 84 6.53 -2.87 -20.51
CA GLU A 84 7.88 -2.33 -20.65
C GLU A 84 8.69 -2.64 -19.39
N ARG A 85 10.01 -2.64 -19.53
CA ARG A 85 10.87 -2.69 -18.35
C ARG A 85 10.69 -1.37 -17.58
N SER A 86 10.52 -1.45 -16.26
CA SER A 86 10.45 -0.23 -15.46
C SER A 86 11.75 0.59 -15.62
N ALA A 87 11.64 1.93 -15.66
CA ALA A 87 12.73 2.82 -16.10
C ALA A 87 14.03 2.70 -15.28
N SER A 88 13.94 2.32 -13.99
CA SER A 88 15.09 2.02 -13.11
C SER A 88 15.22 0.52 -12.78
N GLY A 89 14.46 -0.33 -13.46
CA GLY A 89 14.26 -1.73 -13.13
C GLY A 89 13.35 -1.99 -11.92
N GLY A 90 12.91 -0.93 -11.24
CA GLY A 90 12.08 -0.97 -10.03
C GLY A 90 12.78 -1.53 -8.81
N TRP A 91 12.07 -1.54 -7.67
CA TRP A 91 12.62 -1.97 -6.38
C TRP A 91 13.08 -3.44 -6.37
N SER A 92 12.55 -4.26 -7.28
CA SER A 92 13.00 -5.65 -7.48
C SER A 92 14.47 -5.80 -7.89
N THR A 93 15.12 -4.72 -8.32
CA THR A 93 16.58 -4.69 -8.53
C THR A 93 17.38 -4.70 -7.23
N GLU A 94 16.80 -4.28 -6.10
CA GLU A 94 17.49 -4.17 -4.80
C GLU A 94 16.87 -5.04 -3.70
N ALA A 95 15.68 -5.59 -3.93
CA ALA A 95 14.95 -6.40 -2.97
C ALA A 95 14.19 -7.56 -3.61
N THR A 96 13.89 -8.59 -2.81
CA THR A 96 12.79 -9.51 -3.11
C THR A 96 11.50 -8.83 -2.67
N MET A 97 10.60 -8.56 -3.62
CA MET A 97 9.37 -7.81 -3.37
C MET A 97 8.18 -8.75 -3.22
N LEU A 98 7.43 -8.61 -2.13
CA LEU A 98 6.16 -9.29 -1.88
C LEU A 98 5.02 -8.28 -1.99
N PHE A 99 4.13 -8.50 -2.94
CA PHE A 99 2.88 -7.77 -3.09
C PHE A 99 1.75 -8.71 -2.70
N TRP A 100 0.88 -8.28 -1.79
CA TRP A 100 -0.32 -9.02 -1.44
C TRP A 100 -1.58 -8.26 -1.87
N GLU A 101 -2.73 -8.89 -1.84
CA GLU A 101 -4.00 -8.19 -2.04
C GLU A 101 -4.87 -8.40 -0.80
N MET A 102 -4.92 -7.40 0.07
CA MET A 102 -5.54 -7.54 1.39
C MET A 102 -6.30 -6.27 1.80
N PRO A 103 -7.42 -6.36 2.56
CA PRO A 103 -8.13 -7.54 3.10
C PRO A 103 -8.68 -8.51 2.03
N ALA A 104 -9.17 -9.68 2.45
CA ALA A 104 -9.82 -10.61 1.52
C ALA A 104 -10.95 -9.92 0.72
N GLY A 105 -11.04 -10.17 -0.59
CA GLY A 105 -11.96 -9.45 -1.49
C GLY A 105 -11.31 -8.27 -2.23
N VAL A 106 -10.10 -7.84 -1.84
CA VAL A 106 -9.30 -6.88 -2.61
C VAL A 106 -8.69 -7.56 -3.83
N GLY A 107 -8.82 -6.93 -5.00
CA GLY A 107 -8.22 -7.40 -6.25
C GLY A 107 -8.65 -8.83 -6.62
N PHE A 108 -7.69 -9.74 -6.68
CA PHE A 108 -7.93 -11.17 -6.95
C PHE A 108 -8.16 -12.01 -5.68
N SER A 109 -8.00 -11.43 -4.48
CA SER A 109 -8.27 -12.14 -3.22
C SER A 109 -9.74 -12.47 -3.06
N THR A 110 -10.03 -13.67 -2.56
CA THR A 110 -11.38 -14.19 -2.43
C THR A 110 -11.80 -14.26 -0.97
N CYS A 111 -13.03 -13.87 -0.69
CA CYS A 111 -13.64 -14.08 0.62
C CYS A 111 -14.08 -15.54 0.80
N ALA A 112 -14.41 -15.91 2.04
CA ALA A 112 -15.02 -17.20 2.34
C ALA A 112 -16.34 -17.40 1.57
N ALA A 113 -16.77 -18.65 1.43
CA ALA A 113 -18.01 -19.00 0.69
C ALA A 113 -19.27 -18.27 1.20
N ARG A 114 -19.28 -17.84 2.46
CA ARG A 114 -20.36 -17.06 3.08
C ARG A 114 -20.35 -15.56 2.72
N GLY A 115 -19.39 -15.12 1.91
CA GLY A 115 -19.18 -13.72 1.51
C GLY A 115 -18.11 -13.00 2.34
N CYS A 116 -17.82 -11.76 1.96
CA CYS A 116 -16.89 -10.89 2.67
C CYS A 116 -17.54 -10.32 3.94
N PRO A 117 -16.83 -10.28 5.08
CA PRO A 117 -17.32 -9.59 6.26
C PRO A 117 -17.27 -8.07 6.07
N THR A 118 -17.93 -7.34 6.98
CA THR A 118 -17.60 -5.93 7.21
C THR A 118 -16.21 -5.84 7.81
N TYR A 119 -15.30 -5.16 7.13
CA TYR A 119 -13.92 -5.00 7.58
C TYR A 119 -13.76 -3.86 8.58
N ASP A 120 -12.79 -4.05 9.47
CA ASP A 120 -12.19 -3.06 10.35
C ASP A 120 -10.70 -3.39 10.48
N ASP A 121 -9.94 -2.49 11.12
CA ASP A 121 -8.50 -2.61 11.27
C ASP A 121 -8.08 -3.87 12.06
N THR A 122 -8.90 -4.32 13.03
CA THR A 122 -8.66 -5.53 13.82
C THR A 122 -8.83 -6.81 12.99
N LYS A 123 -9.84 -6.87 12.10
CA LYS A 123 -10.01 -8.00 11.18
C LYS A 123 -8.88 -8.04 10.15
N PHE A 124 -8.41 -6.88 9.69
CA PHE A 124 -7.24 -6.79 8.83
C PHE A 124 -6.01 -7.37 9.53
N GLU A 125 -5.72 -6.93 10.76
CA GLU A 125 -4.57 -7.42 11.55
C GLU A 125 -4.60 -8.95 11.70
N ALA A 126 -5.76 -9.52 12.03
CA ALA A 126 -5.93 -10.96 12.18
C ALA A 126 -5.65 -11.72 10.86
N GLN A 127 -6.18 -11.24 9.73
CA GLN A 127 -5.92 -11.84 8.41
C GLN A 127 -4.45 -11.72 8.00
N ALA A 128 -3.83 -10.56 8.24
CA ALA A 128 -2.43 -10.32 7.92
C ALA A 128 -1.50 -11.23 8.73
N THR A 129 -1.80 -11.37 10.03
CA THR A 129 -1.07 -12.26 10.93
C THR A 129 -1.11 -13.69 10.39
N GLU A 130 -2.32 -14.23 10.16
CA GLU A 130 -2.50 -15.58 9.65
C GLU A 130 -1.83 -15.79 8.28
N PHE A 131 -1.97 -14.81 7.37
CA PHE A 131 -1.31 -14.83 6.08
C PHE A 131 0.20 -15.02 6.23
N PHE A 132 0.87 -14.28 7.14
CA PHE A 132 2.32 -14.42 7.30
C PHE A 132 2.71 -15.80 7.81
N CYS A 133 1.94 -16.38 8.74
CA CYS A 133 2.20 -17.72 9.28
C CYS A 133 2.21 -18.76 8.15
N GLU A 134 1.15 -18.74 7.34
CA GLU A 134 0.97 -19.68 6.24
C GLU A 134 1.94 -19.39 5.07
N PHE A 135 2.15 -18.11 4.74
CA PHE A 135 3.05 -17.71 3.65
C PHE A 135 4.49 -18.11 3.94
N PHE A 136 5.04 -17.80 5.11
CA PHE A 136 6.43 -18.13 5.42
C PHE A 136 6.67 -19.62 5.66
N ALA A 137 5.65 -20.35 6.12
CA ALA A 137 5.70 -21.82 6.12
C ALA A 137 5.83 -22.38 4.68
N ALA A 138 5.17 -21.75 3.72
CA ALA A 138 5.21 -22.16 2.31
C ALA A 138 6.46 -21.66 1.55
N PHE A 139 7.14 -20.64 2.07
CA PHE A 139 8.34 -20.02 1.47
C PHE A 139 9.56 -20.02 2.41
N PRO A 140 10.03 -21.18 2.90
CA PRO A 140 11.12 -21.25 3.87
C PRO A 140 12.48 -20.77 3.32
N ALA A 141 12.60 -20.56 2.01
CA ALA A 141 13.80 -19.98 1.40
C ALA A 141 13.98 -18.48 1.74
N LEU A 142 12.91 -17.81 2.18
CA LEU A 142 12.95 -16.39 2.56
C LEU A 142 13.43 -16.17 4.00
N ALA A 143 13.45 -17.22 4.83
CA ALA A 143 13.81 -17.14 6.25
C ALA A 143 15.14 -16.42 6.56
N PRO A 144 16.21 -16.59 5.76
CA PRO A 144 17.49 -15.93 6.05
C PRO A 144 17.52 -14.43 5.71
N LEU A 145 16.51 -13.90 5.02
CA LEU A 145 16.51 -12.52 4.55
C LEU A 145 16.10 -11.57 5.69
N ASP A 146 16.65 -10.36 5.66
CA ASP A 146 16.10 -9.25 6.46
C ASP A 146 14.77 -8.81 5.85
N PHE A 147 13.74 -8.65 6.69
CA PHE A 147 12.39 -8.34 6.25
C PHE A 147 12.01 -6.90 6.61
N PHE A 148 11.46 -6.17 5.64
CA PHE A 148 10.90 -4.84 5.80
C PHE A 148 9.44 -4.81 5.37
N MET A 149 8.60 -4.13 6.15
CA MET A 149 7.21 -3.90 5.79
C MET A 149 7.00 -2.46 5.33
N THR A 150 6.49 -2.29 4.12
CA THR A 150 6.35 -0.98 3.50
C THR A 150 4.96 -0.77 2.93
N GLY A 151 4.50 0.47 2.86
CA GLY A 151 3.20 0.76 2.28
C GLY A 151 2.90 2.25 2.19
N GLU A 152 1.77 2.57 1.57
CA GLU A 152 1.37 3.95 1.29
C GLU A 152 -0.09 4.25 1.70
N SER A 153 -0.38 5.52 1.99
CA SER A 153 -1.75 6.01 2.24
C SER A 153 -2.35 5.33 3.48
N TYR A 154 -3.47 4.62 3.38
CA TYR A 154 -3.99 3.81 4.50
C TYR A 154 -3.04 2.67 4.91
N GLY A 155 -2.02 2.38 4.10
CA GLY A 155 -0.83 1.61 4.47
C GLY A 155 -0.15 2.11 5.75
N GLY A 156 -0.32 3.39 6.12
CA GLY A 156 0.13 3.92 7.41
C GLY A 156 -0.58 3.34 8.64
N VAL A 157 -1.78 2.77 8.47
CA VAL A 157 -2.49 2.00 9.50
C VAL A 157 -2.18 0.51 9.34
N TYR A 158 -2.17 0.01 8.11
CA TYR A 158 -1.95 -1.41 7.84
C TYR A 158 -0.56 -1.91 8.20
N VAL A 159 0.50 -1.18 7.85
CA VAL A 159 1.89 -1.61 8.08
C VAL A 159 2.18 -1.79 9.57
N PRO A 160 1.86 -0.84 10.47
CA PRO A 160 2.05 -1.04 11.91
C PRO A 160 1.26 -2.22 12.49
N LEU A 161 0.00 -2.40 12.08
CA LEU A 161 -0.84 -3.51 12.55
C LEU A 161 -0.31 -4.87 12.06
N ALA A 162 0.06 -4.96 10.78
CA ALA A 162 0.67 -6.15 10.20
C ALA A 162 1.99 -6.49 10.91
N ALA A 163 2.82 -5.48 11.22
CA ALA A 163 4.08 -5.66 11.95
C ALA A 163 3.84 -6.13 13.38
N LEU A 164 2.86 -5.55 14.08
CA LEU A 164 2.48 -5.94 15.44
C LEU A 164 2.07 -7.41 15.46
N GLY A 165 1.08 -7.79 14.65
CA GLY A 165 0.60 -9.17 14.55
C GLY A 165 1.70 -10.16 14.16
N PHE A 166 2.57 -9.79 13.21
CA PHE A 166 3.71 -10.62 12.82
C PHE A 166 4.70 -10.88 13.98
N VAL A 167 5.05 -9.84 14.73
CA VAL A 167 6.00 -9.92 15.86
C VAL A 167 5.39 -10.70 17.03
N GLU A 168 4.11 -10.46 17.36
CA GLU A 168 3.46 -11.09 18.51
C GLU A 168 3.10 -12.56 18.27
N ALA A 169 2.72 -12.93 17.05
CA ALA A 169 2.26 -14.29 16.76
C ALA A 169 3.38 -15.33 16.76
N GLY A 170 4.63 -14.94 16.49
CA GLY A 170 5.78 -15.86 16.52
C GLY A 170 5.66 -17.02 15.53
N CYS A 171 5.06 -16.77 14.37
CA CYS A 171 4.33 -17.76 13.59
C CYS A 171 5.14 -18.85 12.85
N ALA A 172 6.46 -18.76 12.75
CA ALA A 172 7.28 -19.86 12.23
C ALA A 172 8.75 -19.68 12.58
N ALA A 173 9.45 -20.79 12.82
CA ALA A 173 10.92 -20.80 12.83
C ALA A 173 11.53 -20.38 11.47
N ALA A 174 10.73 -20.42 10.39
CA ALA A 174 11.10 -20.04 9.04
C ALA A 174 10.66 -18.61 8.65
N ALA A 175 10.11 -17.82 9.58
CA ALA A 175 9.82 -16.43 9.32
C ALA A 175 11.11 -15.60 9.31
N PRO A 176 11.29 -14.68 8.35
CA PRO A 176 12.43 -13.78 8.33
C PRO A 176 12.38 -12.78 9.49
N ARG A 177 13.55 -12.23 9.84
CA ARG A 177 13.66 -11.22 10.90
C ARG A 177 13.10 -9.89 10.39
N LEU A 178 12.05 -9.37 11.04
CA LEU A 178 11.60 -8.00 10.78
C LEU A 178 12.66 -7.00 11.28
N VAL A 179 13.15 -6.15 10.37
CA VAL A 179 14.21 -5.16 10.63
C VAL A 179 13.67 -3.73 10.66
N GLY A 180 12.63 -3.43 9.89
CA GLY A 180 12.08 -2.08 9.86
C GLY A 180 10.82 -1.95 9.03
N ALA A 181 10.31 -0.72 8.99
CA ALA A 181 9.15 -0.35 8.21
C ALA A 181 9.33 1.00 7.51
N MET A 182 8.62 1.20 6.40
CA MET A 182 8.57 2.46 5.66
C MET A 182 7.11 2.79 5.32
N ILE A 183 6.69 4.03 5.53
CA ILE A 183 5.33 4.47 5.21
C ILE A 183 5.43 5.70 4.31
N GLY A 184 4.94 5.59 3.07
CA GLY A 184 4.80 6.70 2.12
C GLY A 184 3.45 7.41 2.32
N ASN A 185 3.45 8.73 2.44
CA ASN A 185 2.24 9.57 2.48
C ASN A 185 1.09 9.02 3.37
N GLY A 186 1.45 8.41 4.51
CA GLY A 186 0.55 7.52 5.22
C GLY A 186 -0.42 8.20 6.17
N CYS A 187 -1.53 7.52 6.44
CA CYS A 187 -2.40 7.82 7.55
C CYS A 187 -1.80 7.32 8.87
N THR A 188 -1.49 8.25 9.78
CA THR A 188 -0.82 7.95 11.06
C THR A 188 -1.80 7.92 12.25
N GLY A 189 -3.06 7.55 11.98
CA GLY A 189 -4.15 7.52 12.96
C GLY A 189 -5.14 8.68 12.83
N THR A 190 -6.06 8.76 13.80
CA THR A 190 -7.19 9.70 13.79
C THR A 190 -6.98 10.92 14.70
N ALA A 191 -5.90 10.94 15.49
CA ALA A 191 -5.62 12.08 16.36
C ALA A 191 -5.08 13.29 15.57
N ILE A 192 -4.24 13.05 14.56
CA ILE A 192 -3.57 14.07 13.76
C ILE A 192 -3.32 13.57 12.33
N GLY A 193 -3.08 14.50 11.41
CA GLY A 193 -2.62 14.18 10.05
C GLY A 193 -3.75 13.92 9.04
N PRO A 194 -3.46 13.26 7.91
CA PRO A 194 -4.37 13.18 6.77
C PRO A 194 -5.61 12.31 7.01
N CYS A 195 -5.64 11.52 8.07
CA CYS A 195 -6.82 10.75 8.50
C CYS A 195 -7.46 11.29 9.80
N GLY A 196 -6.94 12.41 10.32
CA GLY A 196 -7.48 13.06 11.51
C GLY A 196 -8.61 14.04 11.21
N PRO A 197 -9.24 14.60 12.25
CA PRO A 197 -10.32 15.58 12.10
C PRO A 197 -9.88 16.85 11.35
N ASP A 198 -8.61 17.22 11.45
CA ASP A 198 -8.06 18.44 10.85
C ASP A 198 -7.67 18.28 9.37
N ARG A 199 -8.02 17.15 8.73
CA ARG A 199 -7.68 16.87 7.33
C ARG A 199 -8.03 18.02 6.40
N ALA A 200 -9.21 18.60 6.54
CA ALA A 200 -9.68 19.69 5.68
C ALA A 200 -8.82 20.96 5.83
N ALA A 201 -8.46 21.31 7.07
CA ALA A 201 -7.57 22.43 7.36
C ALA A 201 -6.17 22.19 6.79
N ASN A 202 -5.61 20.99 7.00
CA ASN A 202 -4.29 20.63 6.45
C ASN A 202 -4.26 20.68 4.92
N THR A 203 -5.31 20.19 4.25
CA THR A 203 -5.42 20.30 2.79
C THR A 203 -5.50 21.75 2.35
N PHE A 204 -6.30 22.57 3.03
CA PHE A 204 -6.41 23.99 2.71
C PHE A 204 -5.07 24.73 2.87
N ASP A 205 -4.34 24.50 3.95
CA ASP A 205 -3.03 25.13 4.15
C ASP A 205 -2.04 24.71 3.06
N GLN A 206 -2.04 23.44 2.61
CA GLN A 206 -1.22 23.02 1.47
C GLN A 206 -1.56 23.77 0.17
N LEU A 207 -2.84 24.01 -0.11
CA LEU A 207 -3.26 24.76 -1.30
C LEU A 207 -2.86 26.24 -1.19
N ALA A 208 -3.02 26.84 -0.01
CA ALA A 208 -2.63 28.22 0.24
C ALA A 208 -1.11 28.41 0.12
N ASP A 209 -0.32 27.51 0.70
CA ASP A 209 1.15 27.55 0.67
C ASP A 209 1.72 27.29 -0.73
N ARG A 210 0.98 26.58 -1.59
CA ARG A 210 1.30 26.40 -3.02
C ARG A 210 0.75 27.52 -3.92
N ALA A 211 0.32 28.64 -3.34
CA ALA A 211 -0.22 29.80 -4.07
C ALA A 211 -1.44 29.50 -4.96
N MET A 212 -2.20 28.45 -4.65
CA MET A 212 -3.46 28.14 -5.33
C MET A 212 -4.64 28.95 -4.78
N VAL A 213 -4.48 29.53 -3.60
CA VAL A 213 -5.45 30.43 -2.97
C VAL A 213 -4.78 31.77 -2.73
N ALA A 214 -5.45 32.86 -3.09
CA ALA A 214 -4.92 34.21 -2.88
C ALA A 214 -4.74 34.50 -1.39
N PRO A 215 -3.68 35.22 -0.96
CA PRO A 215 -3.44 35.52 0.45
C PRO A 215 -4.64 36.15 1.17
N ALA A 216 -5.33 37.09 0.52
CA ALA A 216 -6.54 37.72 1.07
C ALA A 216 -7.70 36.73 1.26
N THR A 217 -7.83 35.74 0.37
CA THR A 217 -8.83 34.67 0.51
C THR A 217 -8.45 33.72 1.62
N ALA A 218 -7.15 33.42 1.76
CA ALA A 218 -6.67 32.58 2.83
C ALA A 218 -6.84 33.21 4.22
N GLU A 219 -6.57 34.51 4.36
CA GLU A 219 -6.86 35.28 5.57
C GLU A 219 -8.35 35.26 5.93
N ARG A 220 -9.25 35.35 4.93
CA ARG A 220 -10.70 35.24 5.18
C ARG A 220 -11.09 33.86 5.69
N VAL A 221 -10.53 32.78 5.14
CA VAL A 221 -10.77 31.42 5.64
C VAL A 221 -10.30 31.30 7.09
N ARG A 222 -9.06 31.73 7.39
CA ARG A 222 -8.48 31.68 8.74
C ARG A 222 -9.24 32.52 9.76
N GLY A 223 -9.85 33.63 9.34
CA GLY A 223 -10.66 34.48 10.21
C GLY A 223 -12.11 34.02 10.40
N ALA A 224 -12.66 33.23 9.46
CA ALA A 224 -14.05 32.80 9.47
C ALA A 224 -14.25 31.37 9.99
N CYS A 225 -13.25 30.51 9.87
CA CYS A 225 -13.38 29.09 10.19
C CYS A 225 -12.85 28.74 11.59
N PRO A 226 -13.50 27.79 12.30
CA PRO A 226 -12.97 27.24 13.54
C PRO A 226 -11.72 26.39 13.29
N GLU A 227 -10.98 26.07 14.37
CA GLU A 227 -9.83 25.16 14.30
C GLU A 227 -10.23 23.80 13.70
N GLY A 228 -9.39 23.27 12.81
CA GLY A 228 -9.66 22.02 12.07
C GLY A 228 -10.84 22.09 11.09
N PHE A 229 -11.51 23.24 10.98
CA PHE A 229 -12.78 23.44 10.28
C PHE A 229 -13.94 22.59 10.82
N LEU A 230 -13.84 22.11 12.06
CA LEU A 230 -14.89 21.32 12.71
C LEU A 230 -16.07 22.21 13.11
N GLY A 231 -17.27 21.84 12.68
CA GLY A 231 -18.48 22.62 12.97
C GLY A 231 -18.53 23.95 12.20
N ALA A 232 -17.98 23.99 10.98
CA ALA A 232 -18.02 25.13 10.09
C ALA A 232 -19.44 25.71 9.95
N ASP A 233 -19.55 27.02 10.13
CA ASP A 233 -20.80 27.76 9.93
C ASP A 233 -20.91 28.29 8.49
N ASP A 234 -22.02 28.96 8.19
CA ASP A 234 -22.27 29.53 6.86
C ASP A 234 -21.20 30.53 6.40
N ALA A 235 -20.53 31.23 7.33
CA ALA A 235 -19.49 32.18 7.00
C ALA A 235 -18.20 31.46 6.60
N CYS A 236 -17.78 30.47 7.37
CA CYS A 236 -16.66 29.59 7.03
C CYS A 236 -16.91 28.89 5.68
N GLU A 237 -18.08 28.29 5.50
CA GLU A 237 -18.48 27.60 4.27
C GLU A 237 -18.41 28.48 3.03
N ARG A 238 -18.80 29.76 3.14
CA ARG A 238 -18.63 30.74 2.05
C ARG A 238 -17.17 31.04 1.76
N ALA A 239 -16.33 31.16 2.79
CA ALA A 239 -14.90 31.40 2.62
C ALA A 239 -14.20 30.21 1.96
N LEU A 240 -14.52 28.98 2.40
CA LEU A 240 -13.99 27.74 1.82
C LEU A 240 -14.40 27.57 0.35
N ARG A 241 -15.65 27.88 -0.01
CA ARG A 241 -16.08 27.88 -1.42
C ARG A 241 -15.32 28.88 -2.28
N ALA A 242 -15.03 30.07 -1.75
CA ALA A 242 -14.22 31.05 -2.47
C ALA A 242 -12.78 30.54 -2.68
N ALA A 243 -12.17 29.95 -1.66
CA ALA A 243 -10.84 29.34 -1.77
C ALA A 243 -10.81 28.18 -2.77
N SER A 244 -11.82 27.30 -2.73
CA SER A 244 -11.96 26.18 -3.67
C SER A 244 -12.15 26.68 -5.12
N ALA A 245 -12.89 27.77 -5.33
CA ALA A 245 -13.05 28.36 -6.66
C ALA A 245 -11.74 28.94 -7.20
N GLU A 246 -10.90 29.53 -6.35
CA GLU A 246 -9.56 30.01 -6.74
C GLU A 246 -8.60 28.86 -7.05
N ALA A 247 -8.59 27.82 -6.21
CA ALA A 247 -7.73 26.64 -6.41
C ALA A 247 -8.08 25.88 -7.70
N GLY A 248 -9.33 25.98 -8.17
CA GLY A 248 -9.76 25.38 -9.42
C GLY A 248 -9.77 23.85 -9.37
N ARG A 249 -9.58 23.21 -10.54
CA ARG A 249 -9.45 21.75 -10.63
C ARG A 249 -7.99 21.37 -10.55
N TYR A 250 -7.67 20.46 -9.64
CA TYR A 250 -6.34 19.92 -9.44
C TYR A 250 -6.44 18.43 -9.11
N ASP A 251 -5.33 17.72 -9.27
CA ASP A 251 -5.21 16.34 -8.80
C ASP A 251 -4.85 16.37 -7.31
N THR A 252 -5.67 15.74 -6.47
CA THR A 252 -5.45 15.71 -5.03
C THR A 252 -4.22 14.88 -4.64
N TYR A 253 -3.72 14.03 -5.52
CA TYR A 253 -2.55 13.18 -5.30
C TYR A 253 -1.25 13.83 -5.81
N ASP A 254 -1.33 14.79 -6.73
CA ASP A 254 -0.20 15.56 -7.26
C ASP A 254 -0.64 16.97 -7.67
N VAL A 255 -0.31 17.96 -6.82
CA VAL A 255 -0.79 19.35 -6.90
C VAL A 255 0.20 20.27 -7.61
#